data_AF-A0A8X6R7K7-F1
#
_entry.id   AF-A0A8X6R7K7-F1
#
_cell.length_a   1.000
_cell.length_b   1.000
_cell.length_c   1.000
_cell.angle_alpha   90.00
_cell.angle_beta   90.00
_cell.angle_gamma   90.00
#
_symmetry.space_group_name_H-M   'P 1'
#
loop_
_entity.id
_entity.type
_entity.pdbx_description
1 polymer ?
#
loop_
_entity_poly.entity_id
_entity_poly.type
_entity_poly.pdbx_seq_one_letter_code
_entity_poly.pdbx_strand_id
1 'polypeptide(L)'
;MPGKRARRHFSQLSEFEGGLIIGMKTAGWSTRRVAGQVYRSKKTTRREDRRIVRQALVAPTVTRSTIRADVGVEIVPQTISRHLAEANLKSKHPFRVLPLTPEHRQLRLQWCQARSMWNVTDWEKVVFSDESRFVLGTDDNHVSVWRRPAYDSQSTLIVMRGTLTGQRYVDDIPRPHDDIPSTFLNGLPGAIFQQNNARPHTTKVAQDFIRHFQTLPWPARSPDLSPVDHVWDQLKRQMSSYHSVHDLELAVQELWTHLPQDNIRCLIKSMPDRVVACIATGGRPTRY
;
A
#
# COMPACT_ATOMS: atom_id res chain seq x y z
N MET A 1 -4.32 40.22 18.74
CA MET A 1 -3.51 41.06 17.81
C MET A 1 -2.03 40.69 17.99
N PRO A 2 -1.33 40.06 17.04
CA PRO A 2 0.10 39.83 17.21
C PRO A 2 0.81 41.18 17.07
N GLY A 3 1.52 41.61 18.13
CA GLY A 3 2.19 42.90 18.20
C GLY A 3 3.12 43.12 17.00
N LYS A 4 2.95 44.24 16.30
CA LYS A 4 3.89 44.69 15.25
C LYS A 4 5.28 44.79 15.90
N ARG A 5 6.24 44.00 15.42
CA ARG A 5 7.65 44.10 15.84
C ARG A 5 8.13 45.52 15.54
N ALA A 6 8.44 46.29 16.59
CA ALA A 6 9.10 47.58 16.45
C ALA A 6 10.48 47.36 15.81
N ARG A 7 10.76 48.07 14.72
CA ARG A 7 12.09 48.06 14.09
C ARG A 7 13.03 48.87 14.99
N ARG A 8 14.12 48.24 15.46
CA ARG A 8 15.19 48.95 16.16
C ARG A 8 15.80 50.00 15.24
N HIS A 9 16.04 51.21 15.76
CA HIS A 9 16.70 52.27 15.02
C HIS A 9 18.19 51.95 14.87
N PHE A 10 18.85 52.39 13.79
CA PHE A 10 20.26 52.05 13.52
C PHE A 10 21.21 52.45 14.68
N SER A 11 20.85 53.50 15.42
CA SER A 11 21.54 53.97 16.63
C SER A 11 21.45 53.03 17.84
N GLN A 12 20.69 51.93 17.74
CA GLN A 12 20.53 50.92 18.79
C GLN A 12 21.28 49.61 18.48
N LEU A 13 22.14 49.62 17.44
CA LEU A 13 22.93 48.47 17.02
C LEU A 13 24.32 48.54 17.63
N SER A 14 24.86 47.38 18.01
CA SER A 14 26.27 47.30 18.41
C SER A 14 27.20 47.57 17.22
N GLU A 15 28.43 48.03 17.50
CA GLU A 15 29.48 48.22 16.48
C GLU A 15 29.69 46.96 15.63
N PHE A 16 29.63 45.79 16.28
CA PHE A 16 29.75 44.50 15.60
C PHE A 16 28.58 44.22 14.64
N GLU A 17 27.33 44.46 15.07
CA GLU A 17 26.15 44.31 14.20
C GLU A 17 26.18 45.32 13.04
N GLY A 18 26.62 46.55 13.30
CA GLY A 18 26.83 47.57 12.28
C GLY A 18 27.86 47.15 11.24
N GLY A 19 29.02 46.66 11.67
CA GLY A 19 30.08 46.14 10.81
C GLY A 19 29.62 44.93 9.97
N LEU A 20 28.87 44.00 10.56
CA LEU A 20 28.33 42.84 9.85
C LEU A 20 27.34 43.23 8.75
N ILE A 21 26.46 44.20 9.01
CA ILE A 21 25.50 44.73 8.03
C ILE A 21 26.23 45.41 6.87
N ILE A 22 27.23 46.24 7.17
CA ILE A 22 28.03 46.96 6.16
C ILE A 22 28.80 45.96 5.29
N GLY A 23 29.43 44.94 5.89
CA GLY A 23 30.15 43.89 5.16
C GLY A 23 29.25 43.08 4.23
N MET A 24 28.06 42.70 4.68
CA MET A 24 27.11 41.98 3.81
C MET A 24 26.57 42.87 2.68
N LYS A 25 26.37 44.16 2.95
CA LYS A 25 25.91 45.13 1.94
C LYS A 25 26.95 45.40 0.87
N THR A 26 28.22 45.55 1.25
CA THR A 26 29.34 45.70 0.31
C THR A 26 29.57 44.44 -0.51
N ALA A 27 29.29 43.26 0.04
CA ALA A 27 29.26 41.99 -0.70
C ALA A 27 28.02 41.82 -1.62
N GLY A 28 27.21 42.87 -1.82
CA GLY A 28 26.07 42.86 -2.75
C GLY A 28 24.79 42.19 -2.22
N TRP A 29 24.70 41.91 -0.92
CA TRP A 29 23.51 41.24 -0.38
C TRP A 29 22.31 42.17 -0.33
N SER A 30 21.15 41.67 -0.74
CA SER A 30 19.89 42.44 -0.67
C SER A 30 19.54 42.78 0.78
N THR A 31 18.91 43.94 1.00
CA THR A 31 18.50 44.40 2.35
C THR A 31 17.64 43.37 3.07
N ARG A 32 16.82 42.62 2.32
CA ARG A 32 15.99 41.53 2.82
C ARG A 32 16.82 40.34 3.33
N ARG A 33 17.91 39.99 2.63
CA ARG A 33 18.82 38.90 3.00
C ARG A 33 19.66 39.27 4.22
N VAL A 34 20.20 40.49 4.24
CA VAL A 34 20.92 41.03 5.42
C VAL A 34 20.01 41.05 6.64
N ALA A 35 18.76 41.55 6.49
CA ALA A 35 17.81 41.58 7.60
C ALA A 35 17.42 40.19 8.10
N GLY A 36 17.36 39.20 7.21
CA GLY A 36 17.11 37.80 7.56
C GLY A 36 18.26 37.14 8.33
N GLN A 37 19.50 37.58 8.11
CA GLN A 37 20.70 37.03 8.75
C GLN A 37 20.99 37.71 10.10
N VAL A 38 20.80 39.02 10.18
CA VAL A 38 21.16 39.81 11.37
C VAL A 38 20.04 39.88 12.40
N TYR A 39 18.77 39.95 11.97
CA TYR A 39 17.63 40.25 12.86
C TYR A 39 16.65 39.09 13.05
N ARG A 40 17.00 37.89 12.61
CA ARG A 40 16.12 36.71 12.68
C ARG A 40 16.76 35.63 13.55
N SER A 41 16.80 35.86 14.86
CA SER A 41 17.05 34.77 15.80
C SER A 41 15.94 33.71 15.66
N LYS A 42 16.35 32.44 15.57
CA LYS A 42 15.41 31.31 15.67
C LYS A 42 14.74 31.40 17.04
N LYS A 43 13.41 31.24 17.07
CA LYS A 43 12.67 31.16 18.34
C LYS A 43 12.97 29.87 19.11
N THR A 44 13.50 28.87 18.41
CA THR A 44 13.82 27.56 18.97
C THR A 44 15.31 27.40 19.19
N THR A 45 15.67 26.67 20.24
CA THR A 45 17.05 26.27 20.54
C THR A 45 17.45 25.01 19.76
N ARG A 46 18.75 24.74 19.61
CA ARG A 46 19.25 23.49 19.01
C ARG A 46 18.77 22.23 19.75
N ARG A 47 18.39 22.33 21.03
CA ARG A 47 17.85 21.22 21.82
C ARG A 47 16.39 20.96 21.46
N GLU A 48 15.60 22.02 21.30
CA GLU A 48 14.20 21.95 20.85
C GLU A 48 14.10 21.46 19.40
N ASP A 49 14.95 21.95 18.49
CA ASP A 49 15.00 21.47 17.10
C ASP A 49 15.28 19.95 17.06
N ARG A 50 16.21 19.46 17.89
CA ARG A 50 16.49 18.03 18.03
C ARG A 50 15.32 17.25 18.63
N ARG A 51 14.58 17.83 19.57
CA ARG A 51 13.38 17.22 20.17
C ARG A 51 12.26 17.09 19.14
N ILE A 52 12.02 18.13 18.33
CA ILE A 52 11.06 18.12 17.21
C ILE A 52 11.35 16.97 16.25
N VAL A 53 12.61 16.86 15.80
CA VAL A 53 13.01 15.80 14.86
C VAL A 53 12.89 14.41 15.51
N ARG A 54 13.33 14.26 16.77
CA ARG A 54 13.25 12.98 17.49
C ARG A 54 11.81 12.49 17.62
N GLN A 55 10.86 13.37 17.96
CA GLN A 55 9.45 12.98 18.07
C GLN A 55 8.88 12.45 16.76
N ALA A 56 9.21 13.11 15.64
CA ALA A 56 8.78 12.65 14.32
C ALA A 56 9.44 11.32 13.90
N LEU A 57 10.65 11.01 14.39
CA LEU A 57 11.31 9.73 14.13
C LEU A 57 10.77 8.59 15.00
N VAL A 58 10.46 8.87 16.27
CA VAL A 58 9.90 7.88 17.21
C VAL A 58 8.43 7.57 16.88
N ALA A 59 7.66 8.58 16.52
CA ALA A 59 6.25 8.46 16.17
C ALA A 59 5.95 9.17 14.83
N PRO A 60 6.12 8.49 13.68
CA PRO A 60 5.95 9.09 12.35
C PRO A 60 4.55 9.64 12.04
N THR A 61 3.54 9.28 12.83
CA THR A 61 2.15 9.73 12.70
C THR A 61 1.81 10.93 13.59
N VAL A 62 2.76 11.40 14.41
CA VAL A 62 2.52 12.51 15.36
C VAL A 62 2.18 13.81 14.62
N THR A 63 1.14 14.51 15.07
CA THR A 63 0.72 15.75 14.44
C THR A 63 1.62 16.92 14.84
N ARG A 64 1.70 17.94 13.98
CA ARG A 64 2.44 19.18 14.28
C ARG A 64 1.95 19.87 15.55
N SER A 65 0.66 19.76 15.85
CA SER A 65 0.04 20.32 17.05
C SER A 65 0.52 19.60 18.31
N THR A 66 0.64 18.28 18.26
CA THR A 66 1.15 17.46 19.37
C THR A 66 2.64 17.74 19.61
N ILE A 67 3.45 17.82 18.54
CA ILE A 67 4.87 18.21 18.65
C ILE A 67 4.99 19.62 19.27
N ARG A 68 4.16 20.57 18.84
CA ARG A 68 4.14 21.93 19.41
C ARG A 68 3.85 21.91 20.92
N ALA A 69 2.85 21.14 21.33
CA ALA A 69 2.46 21.05 22.73
C ALA A 69 3.57 20.46 23.60
N ASP A 70 4.29 19.44 23.11
CA ASP A 70 5.37 18.80 23.86
C ASP A 70 6.64 19.66 23.95
N VAL A 71 6.97 20.40 22.88
CA VAL A 71 8.15 21.27 22.86
C VAL A 71 7.94 22.49 23.78
N GLY A 72 6.69 22.92 23.99
CA GLY A 72 6.35 23.96 24.97
C GLY A 72 6.74 25.38 24.56
N VAL A 73 7.04 25.60 23.27
CA VAL A 73 7.43 26.92 22.73
C VAL A 73 6.31 27.49 21.88
N GLU A 74 6.02 28.79 22.01
CA GLU A 74 5.06 29.50 21.16
C GLU A 74 5.56 29.67 19.72
N ILE A 75 5.42 28.59 18.94
CA ILE A 75 5.73 28.53 17.52
C ILE A 75 4.48 28.24 16.68
N VAL A 76 4.45 28.82 15.48
CA VAL A 76 3.47 28.46 14.45
C VAL A 76 3.78 27.06 13.90
N PRO A 77 2.78 26.23 13.57
CA PRO A 77 3.00 24.89 13.05
C PRO A 77 3.88 24.82 11.79
N GLN A 78 3.91 25.85 10.95
CA GLN A 78 4.81 25.94 9.79
C GLN A 78 6.29 25.91 10.19
N THR A 79 6.65 26.40 11.38
CA THR A 79 8.03 26.33 11.86
C THR A 79 8.45 24.89 12.10
N ILE A 80 7.58 24.06 12.67
CA ILE A 80 7.82 22.61 12.83
C ILE A 80 8.01 21.94 11.46
N SER A 81 7.14 22.23 10.49
CA SER A 81 7.29 21.69 9.12
C SER A 81 8.64 22.04 8.49
N ARG A 82 9.11 23.28 8.69
CA ARG A 82 10.41 23.73 8.19
C ARG A 82 11.56 23.02 8.89
N HIS A 83 11.53 22.84 10.20
CA HIS A 83 12.57 22.08 10.91
C HIS A 83 12.60 20.60 10.47
N LEU A 84 11.44 19.99 10.26
CA LEU A 84 11.35 18.64 9.72
C LEU A 84 11.91 18.57 8.29
N ALA A 85 11.59 19.56 7.45
CA ALA A 85 12.14 19.65 6.09
C ALA A 85 13.65 19.91 6.07
N GLU A 86 14.18 20.77 6.96
CA GLU A 86 15.62 20.98 7.19
C GLU A 86 16.33 19.67 7.59
N ALA A 87 15.61 18.75 8.24
CA ALA A 87 16.07 17.41 8.59
C ALA A 87 15.75 16.34 7.51
N ASN A 88 15.36 16.73 6.30
CA ASN A 88 14.96 15.84 5.19
C ASN A 88 13.74 14.93 5.48
N LEU A 89 12.91 15.27 6.46
CA LEU A 89 11.67 14.56 6.75
C LEU A 89 10.51 15.19 5.98
N LYS A 90 9.89 14.39 5.10
CA LYS A 90 8.72 14.78 4.31
C LYS A 90 7.47 14.06 4.80
N SER A 91 6.37 14.79 4.93
CA SER A 91 5.05 14.21 5.19
C SER A 91 4.64 13.34 4.01
N LYS A 92 4.27 12.09 4.28
CA LYS A 92 3.69 11.16 3.30
C LYS A 92 2.40 10.58 3.86
N HIS A 93 1.47 10.22 2.98
CA HIS A 93 0.31 9.44 3.40
C HIS A 93 0.78 8.06 3.86
N PRO A 94 0.32 7.57 5.03
CA PRO A 94 0.63 6.22 5.48
C PRO A 94 0.11 5.21 4.46
N PHE A 95 0.96 4.30 4.01
CA PHE A 95 0.56 3.18 3.17
C PHE A 95 -0.26 2.21 4.04
N ARG A 96 -1.55 2.01 3.71
CA ARG A 96 -2.43 1.10 4.46
C ARG A 96 -2.13 -0.33 4.04
N VAL A 97 -1.45 -1.08 4.91
CA VAL A 97 -1.17 -2.51 4.70
C VAL A 97 -1.63 -3.30 5.92
N LEU A 98 -2.03 -4.55 5.69
CA LEU A 98 -2.21 -5.51 6.77
C LEU A 98 -0.95 -5.55 7.65
N PRO A 99 -1.07 -5.36 8.97
CA PRO A 99 0.09 -5.37 9.85
C PRO A 99 0.76 -6.74 9.81
N LEU A 100 2.07 -6.76 9.56
CA LEU A 100 2.87 -7.98 9.51
C LEU A 100 3.64 -8.16 10.82
N THR A 101 3.48 -9.33 11.44
CA THR A 101 4.31 -9.80 12.56
C THR A 101 5.71 -10.15 12.03
N PRO A 102 6.73 -10.27 12.91
CA PRO A 102 8.05 -10.75 12.51
C PRO A 102 8.00 -12.12 11.81
N GLU A 103 7.15 -13.03 12.31
CA GLU A 103 6.93 -14.36 11.73
C GLU A 103 6.38 -14.27 10.30
N HIS A 104 5.36 -13.43 10.04
CA HIS A 104 4.85 -13.24 8.68
C HIS A 104 5.94 -12.76 7.73
N ARG A 105 6.80 -11.83 8.16
CA ARG A 105 7.90 -11.32 7.32
C ARG A 105 8.92 -12.41 7.00
N GLN A 106 9.25 -13.25 7.98
CA GLN A 106 10.16 -14.37 7.78
C GLN A 106 9.59 -15.39 6.79
N LEU A 107 8.34 -15.80 6.96
CA LEU A 107 7.67 -16.75 6.06
C LEU A 107 7.56 -16.19 4.64
N ARG A 108 7.24 -14.90 4.50
CA ARG A 108 7.23 -14.20 3.20
C ARG A 108 8.60 -14.20 2.54
N LEU A 109 9.65 -13.87 3.30
CA LEU A 109 11.02 -13.85 2.80
C LEU A 109 11.47 -15.24 2.35
N GLN A 110 11.25 -16.27 3.16
CA GLN A 110 11.58 -17.66 2.82
C GLN A 110 10.82 -18.11 1.57
N TRP A 111 9.53 -17.77 1.48
CA TRP A 111 8.71 -18.09 0.33
C TRP A 111 9.26 -17.48 -0.97
N CYS A 112 9.67 -16.21 -0.91
CA CYS A 112 10.27 -15.51 -2.04
C CYS A 112 11.66 -16.05 -2.38
N GLN A 113 12.51 -16.34 -1.39
CA GLN A 113 13.83 -16.93 -1.59
C GLN A 113 13.76 -18.29 -2.28
N ALA A 114 12.80 -19.15 -1.87
CA ALA A 114 12.57 -20.44 -2.51
C ALA A 114 12.16 -20.34 -4.00
N ARG A 115 11.72 -19.16 -4.44
CA ARG A 115 11.22 -18.87 -5.79
C ARG A 115 12.01 -17.77 -6.48
N SER A 116 13.20 -17.42 -5.98
CA SER A 116 14.02 -16.35 -6.57
C SER A 116 14.54 -16.70 -7.96
N MET A 117 14.64 -18.00 -8.26
CA MET A 117 15.09 -18.53 -9.55
C MET A 117 13.95 -18.80 -10.53
N TRP A 118 12.68 -18.64 -10.11
CA TRP A 118 11.54 -18.86 -10.99
C TRP A 118 11.47 -17.77 -12.05
N ASN A 119 11.40 -18.19 -13.30
CA ASN A 119 11.27 -17.30 -14.43
C ASN A 119 9.79 -17.06 -14.76
N VAL A 120 9.52 -16.24 -15.77
CA VAL A 120 8.16 -15.95 -16.22
C VAL A 120 7.40 -17.22 -16.64
N THR A 121 8.03 -18.18 -17.30
CA THR A 121 7.35 -19.40 -17.79
C THR A 121 6.94 -20.33 -16.66
N ASP A 122 7.62 -20.28 -15.51
CA ASP A 122 7.17 -20.96 -14.30
C ASP A 122 5.93 -20.28 -13.70
N TRP A 123 5.88 -18.95 -13.71
CA TRP A 123 4.72 -18.18 -13.26
C TRP A 123 3.51 -18.28 -14.20
N GLU A 124 3.72 -18.50 -15.49
CA GLU A 124 2.66 -18.75 -16.48
C GLU A 124 1.88 -20.04 -16.19
N LYS A 125 2.51 -21.02 -15.52
CA LYS A 125 1.87 -22.27 -15.08
C LYS A 125 1.03 -22.09 -13.81
N VAL A 126 1.15 -20.96 -13.11
CA VAL A 126 0.43 -20.72 -11.87
C VAL A 126 -0.95 -20.15 -12.18
N VAL A 127 -1.99 -20.86 -11.73
CA VAL A 127 -3.37 -20.38 -11.76
C VAL A 127 -3.64 -19.71 -10.41
N PHE A 128 -3.65 -18.38 -10.40
CA PHE A 128 -3.95 -17.63 -9.19
C PHE A 128 -5.45 -17.54 -8.98
N SER A 129 -5.90 -17.65 -7.73
CA SER A 129 -7.31 -17.54 -7.38
C SER A 129 -7.50 -16.80 -6.05
N ASP A 130 -8.55 -15.97 -5.98
CA ASP A 130 -8.90 -15.26 -4.76
C ASP A 130 -10.35 -14.75 -4.77
N GLU A 131 -10.91 -14.55 -3.58
CA GLU A 131 -12.21 -13.92 -3.36
C GLU A 131 -12.04 -12.44 -3.01
N SER A 132 -12.89 -11.58 -3.57
CA SER A 132 -12.98 -10.18 -3.18
C SER A 132 -14.40 -9.81 -2.79
N ARG A 133 -14.55 -9.16 -1.63
CA ARG A 133 -15.82 -8.55 -1.21
C ARG A 133 -16.04 -7.20 -1.90
N PHE A 134 -17.26 -6.99 -2.38
CA PHE A 134 -17.77 -5.71 -2.89
C PHE A 134 -18.94 -5.25 -2.00
N VAL A 135 -19.10 -3.94 -1.83
CA VAL A 135 -19.99 -3.33 -0.83
C VAL A 135 -20.73 -2.12 -1.43
N LEU A 136 -22.06 -2.08 -1.33
CA LEU A 136 -22.95 -0.93 -1.47
C LEU A 136 -22.87 -0.14 -0.15
N GLY A 137 -23.07 1.17 -0.21
CA GLY A 137 -22.70 2.10 0.86
C GLY A 137 -23.22 1.80 2.28
N THR A 138 -24.21 0.93 2.46
CA THR A 138 -24.71 0.47 3.77
C THR A 138 -25.35 -0.93 3.68
N ASP A 139 -24.98 -1.82 4.62
CA ASP A 139 -25.48 -3.19 4.86
C ASP A 139 -25.98 -3.98 3.64
N ASP A 140 -25.00 -4.40 2.85
CA ASP A 140 -25.17 -5.43 1.84
C ASP A 140 -25.24 -6.81 2.46
N ASN A 141 -26.06 -7.67 1.85
CA ASN A 141 -26.14 -9.13 2.05
C ASN A 141 -24.83 -9.91 1.76
N HIS A 142 -23.66 -9.31 1.98
CA HIS A 142 -22.33 -9.89 1.91
C HIS A 142 -22.04 -10.48 0.53
N VAL A 143 -21.89 -9.62 -0.49
CA VAL A 143 -21.55 -10.06 -1.85
C VAL A 143 -20.03 -10.25 -1.96
N SER A 144 -19.62 -11.46 -2.32
CA SER A 144 -18.23 -11.81 -2.61
C SER A 144 -18.12 -12.30 -4.04
N VAL A 145 -17.06 -11.93 -4.72
CA VAL A 145 -16.83 -12.30 -6.12
C VAL A 145 -15.53 -13.09 -6.20
N TRP A 146 -15.55 -14.17 -6.97
CA TRP A 146 -14.42 -15.07 -7.14
C TRP A 146 -13.89 -15.07 -8.56
N ARG A 147 -12.58 -15.30 -8.69
CA ARG A 147 -11.87 -15.20 -9.96
C ARG A 147 -10.63 -16.06 -10.00
N ARG A 148 -10.31 -16.54 -11.22
CA ARG A 148 -9.08 -17.26 -11.56
C ARG A 148 -8.31 -16.62 -12.73
N PRO A 149 -7.49 -15.58 -12.53
CA PRO A 149 -6.54 -15.17 -13.56
C PRO A 149 -5.67 -16.35 -14.04
N ALA A 150 -5.80 -16.67 -15.32
CA ALA A 150 -4.88 -17.53 -16.05
C ALA A 150 -4.16 -16.70 -17.12
N TYR A 151 -2.98 -17.17 -17.53
CA TYR A 151 -2.17 -16.47 -18.51
C TYR A 151 -2.83 -16.39 -19.90
N ASP A 152 -3.42 -17.50 -20.36
CA ASP A 152 -3.95 -17.65 -21.72
C ASP A 152 -5.48 -17.55 -21.83
N SER A 153 -6.21 -17.52 -20.72
CA SER A 153 -7.67 -17.41 -20.74
C SER A 153 -8.20 -16.50 -19.63
N GLN A 154 -9.27 -15.79 -19.97
CA GLN A 154 -10.08 -15.10 -19.00
C GLN A 154 -11.06 -16.10 -18.39
N SER A 155 -10.84 -16.48 -17.14
CA SER A 155 -11.72 -17.44 -16.45
C SER A 155 -13.13 -16.88 -16.21
N THR A 156 -14.09 -17.77 -15.99
CA THR A 156 -15.41 -17.41 -15.46
C THR A 156 -15.30 -16.68 -14.11
N LEU A 157 -15.96 -15.53 -14.01
CA LEU A 157 -16.18 -14.80 -12.77
C LEU A 157 -17.43 -15.36 -12.08
N ILE A 158 -17.34 -15.70 -10.80
CA ILE A 158 -18.48 -16.23 -10.04
C ILE A 158 -18.85 -15.22 -8.95
N VAL A 159 -20.11 -14.80 -8.93
CA VAL A 159 -20.65 -13.96 -7.86
C VAL A 159 -21.34 -14.84 -6.83
N MET A 160 -20.93 -14.70 -5.57
CA MET A 160 -21.50 -15.41 -4.44
C MET A 160 -22.21 -14.43 -3.51
N ARG A 161 -23.48 -14.71 -3.25
CA ARG A 161 -24.26 -13.99 -2.23
C ARG A 161 -24.12 -14.67 -0.88
N GLY A 162 -23.91 -13.89 0.18
CA GLY A 162 -23.77 -14.38 1.54
C GLY A 162 -22.36 -14.88 1.90
N THR A 163 -22.24 -15.47 3.09
CA THR A 163 -20.94 -15.92 3.61
C THR A 163 -20.46 -17.17 2.88
N LEU A 164 -19.21 -17.13 2.41
CA LEU A 164 -18.51 -18.29 1.86
C LEU A 164 -18.15 -19.27 2.99
N THR A 165 -18.68 -20.48 2.94
CA THR A 165 -18.33 -21.58 3.84
C THR A 165 -17.40 -22.55 3.13
N GLY A 166 -16.72 -23.43 3.87
CA GLY A 166 -15.87 -24.46 3.24
C GLY A 166 -16.63 -25.40 2.30
N GLN A 167 -17.89 -25.70 2.61
CA GLN A 167 -18.75 -26.50 1.75
C GLN A 167 -19.10 -25.73 0.46
N ARG A 168 -19.54 -24.47 0.59
CA ARG A 168 -19.82 -23.62 -0.56
C ARG A 168 -18.60 -23.37 -1.44
N TYR A 169 -17.42 -23.26 -0.84
CA TYR A 169 -16.16 -23.19 -1.58
C TYR A 169 -15.99 -24.42 -2.49
N VAL A 170 -16.27 -25.63 -1.99
CA VAL A 170 -16.19 -26.87 -2.78
C VAL A 170 -17.40 -27.08 -3.71
N ASP A 171 -18.54 -26.44 -3.47
CA ASP A 171 -19.69 -26.56 -4.36
C ASP A 171 -19.62 -25.55 -5.51
N ASP A 172 -19.25 -24.30 -5.21
CA ASP A 172 -19.28 -23.15 -6.13
C ASP A 172 -18.02 -23.10 -7.04
N ILE A 173 -16.89 -23.67 -6.63
CA ILE A 173 -15.65 -23.72 -7.44
C ILE A 173 -15.69 -24.79 -8.56
N PRO A 174 -16.24 -25.99 -8.31
CA PRO A 174 -16.32 -27.05 -9.32
C PRO A 174 -17.64 -27.06 -10.10
N ARG A 175 -18.71 -26.40 -9.65
CA ARG A 175 -20.01 -26.42 -10.33
C ARG A 175 -20.56 -25.00 -10.46
N PRO A 176 -20.34 -24.36 -11.61
CA PRO A 176 -21.42 -24.36 -12.58
C PRO A 176 -20.92 -24.57 -14.02
N HIS A 177 -21.60 -25.45 -14.75
CA HIS A 177 -21.34 -25.89 -16.12
C HIS A 177 -20.26 -26.97 -16.25
N ASP A 178 -20.70 -28.09 -16.82
CA ASP A 178 -20.04 -29.37 -17.03
C ASP A 178 -18.72 -29.33 -17.85
N ASP A 179 -17.89 -28.27 -17.82
CA ASP A 179 -16.75 -28.18 -18.76
C ASP A 179 -15.49 -27.39 -18.34
N ILE A 180 -15.29 -26.95 -17.09
CA ILE A 180 -14.15 -26.02 -16.81
C ILE A 180 -13.11 -26.51 -15.78
N PRO A 181 -13.43 -27.13 -14.63
CA PRO A 181 -12.37 -27.55 -13.71
C PRO A 181 -11.59 -28.76 -14.22
N SER A 182 -12.26 -29.79 -14.75
CA SER A 182 -11.62 -30.99 -15.29
C SER A 182 -10.86 -30.70 -16.57
N THR A 183 -11.41 -29.89 -17.48
CA THR A 183 -10.82 -29.66 -18.81
C THR A 183 -9.66 -28.67 -18.78
N PHE A 184 -9.62 -27.71 -17.84
CA PHE A 184 -8.53 -26.74 -17.72
C PHE A 184 -7.46 -27.14 -16.69
N LEU A 185 -7.82 -27.74 -15.55
CA LEU A 185 -6.82 -28.21 -14.57
C LEU A 185 -6.24 -29.59 -14.92
N ASN A 186 -7.01 -30.49 -15.57
CA ASN A 186 -6.42 -31.72 -16.15
C ASN A 186 -5.89 -31.50 -17.58
N GLY A 187 -6.28 -30.41 -18.26
CA GLY A 187 -5.76 -30.05 -19.60
C GLY A 187 -4.48 -29.21 -19.60
N LEU A 188 -4.04 -28.71 -18.43
CA LEU A 188 -2.75 -28.04 -18.26
C LEU A 188 -1.79 -28.94 -17.46
N PRO A 189 -1.09 -29.89 -18.12
CA PRO A 189 -0.10 -30.71 -17.44
C PRO A 189 0.96 -29.82 -16.76
N GLY A 190 1.03 -29.90 -15.43
CA GLY A 190 1.97 -29.11 -14.61
C GLY A 190 1.45 -27.76 -14.11
N ALA A 191 0.14 -27.47 -14.22
CA ALA A 191 -0.45 -26.27 -13.61
C ALA A 191 -0.37 -26.31 -12.08
N ILE A 192 -0.04 -25.16 -11.47
CA ILE A 192 0.06 -24.99 -10.03
C ILE A 192 -1.07 -24.08 -9.56
N PHE A 193 -1.96 -24.59 -8.73
CA PHE A 193 -3.06 -23.82 -8.18
C PHE A 193 -2.61 -22.98 -6.99
N GLN A 194 -2.85 -21.68 -7.04
CA GLN A 194 -2.62 -20.78 -5.92
C GLN A 194 -3.96 -20.38 -5.30
N GLN A 195 -4.02 -20.49 -3.97
CA GLN A 195 -5.07 -19.95 -3.12
C GLN A 195 -4.47 -19.34 -1.86
N ASN A 196 -5.23 -18.49 -1.17
CA ASN A 196 -4.85 -17.98 0.14
C ASN A 196 -5.28 -18.93 1.28
N ASN A 197 -4.86 -18.65 2.51
CA ASN A 197 -5.24 -19.42 3.71
C ASN A 197 -6.50 -18.86 4.40
N ALA A 198 -7.49 -18.37 3.64
CA ALA A 198 -8.76 -17.92 4.22
C ALA A 198 -9.49 -19.07 4.91
N ARG A 199 -10.33 -18.73 5.90
CA ARG A 199 -11.05 -19.74 6.71
C ARG A 199 -11.78 -20.80 5.89
N PRO A 200 -12.51 -20.48 4.80
CA PRO A 200 -13.18 -21.50 3.98
C PRO A 200 -12.21 -22.51 3.39
N HIS A 201 -11.02 -22.08 3.01
CA HIS A 201 -9.99 -22.92 2.36
C HIS A 201 -9.32 -23.86 3.35
N THR A 202 -9.27 -23.47 4.63
CA THR A 202 -8.67 -24.28 5.71
C THR A 202 -9.59 -25.38 6.25
N THR A 203 -10.84 -25.43 5.81
CA THR A 203 -11.77 -26.48 6.23
C THR A 203 -11.34 -27.85 5.70
N LYS A 204 -11.70 -28.92 6.43
CA LYS A 204 -11.37 -30.29 6.02
C LYS A 204 -11.89 -30.61 4.61
N VAL A 205 -13.13 -30.21 4.31
CA VAL A 205 -13.77 -30.43 2.99
C VAL A 205 -12.99 -29.74 1.87
N ALA A 206 -12.59 -28.47 2.06
CA ALA A 206 -11.79 -27.75 1.07
C ALA A 206 -10.38 -28.34 0.90
N GLN A 207 -9.73 -28.73 2.00
CA GLN A 207 -8.41 -29.36 1.95
C GLN A 207 -8.46 -30.74 1.27
N ASP A 208 -9.47 -31.56 1.57
CA ASP A 208 -9.66 -32.88 0.93
C ASP A 208 -9.93 -32.73 -0.58
N PHE A 209 -10.69 -31.72 -0.99
CA PHE A 209 -10.90 -31.40 -2.42
C PHE A 209 -9.59 -31.00 -3.10
N ILE A 210 -8.82 -30.09 -2.50
CA ILE A 210 -7.63 -29.49 -3.11
C ILE A 210 -6.44 -30.45 -3.21
N ARG A 211 -6.38 -31.50 -2.39
CA ARG A 211 -5.31 -32.51 -2.44
C ARG A 211 -5.10 -33.17 -3.81
N HIS A 212 -6.11 -33.12 -4.68
CA HIS A 212 -6.03 -33.65 -6.03
C HIS A 212 -5.26 -32.73 -7.01
N PHE A 213 -4.91 -31.52 -6.59
CA PHE A 213 -4.20 -30.53 -7.41
C PHE A 213 -2.81 -30.22 -6.83
N GLN A 214 -1.86 -29.90 -7.72
CA GLN A 214 -0.60 -29.31 -7.29
C GLN A 214 -0.89 -27.88 -6.79
N THR A 215 -0.54 -27.59 -5.54
CA THR A 215 -0.77 -26.26 -4.95
C THR A 215 0.52 -25.49 -4.75
N LEU A 216 0.42 -24.17 -4.89
CA LEU A 216 1.46 -23.24 -4.50
C LEU A 216 1.31 -22.95 -3.00
N PRO A 217 2.27 -23.33 -2.13
CA PRO A 217 2.29 -22.82 -0.76
C PRO A 217 2.18 -21.29 -0.81
N TRP A 218 1.40 -20.65 0.06
CA TRP A 218 1.19 -19.20 0.01
C TRP A 218 1.48 -18.55 1.38
N PRO A 219 2.29 -17.48 1.43
CA PRO A 219 2.61 -16.82 2.68
C PRO A 219 1.43 -15.95 3.13
N ALA A 220 1.05 -16.08 4.41
CA ALA A 220 -0.08 -15.32 4.97
C ALA A 220 0.10 -13.79 4.81
N ARG A 221 -1.02 -13.08 4.60
CA ARG A 221 -1.08 -11.61 4.47
C ARG A 221 -0.14 -11.06 3.38
N SER A 222 -0.21 -11.63 2.18
CA SER A 222 0.65 -11.25 1.05
C SER A 222 -0.12 -10.81 -0.21
N PRO A 223 -1.02 -9.81 -0.10
CA PRO A 223 -1.78 -9.34 -1.26
C PRO A 223 -0.90 -8.66 -2.31
N ASP A 224 0.23 -8.08 -1.90
CA ASP A 224 1.22 -7.47 -2.79
C ASP A 224 1.94 -8.49 -3.69
N LEU A 225 1.94 -9.76 -3.29
CA LEU A 225 2.46 -10.86 -4.10
C LEU A 225 1.37 -11.49 -4.99
N SER A 226 0.10 -11.10 -4.87
CA SER A 226 -1.03 -11.67 -5.60
C SER A 226 -1.40 -10.81 -6.83
N PRO A 227 -1.26 -11.32 -8.06
CA PRO A 227 -1.82 -10.69 -9.26
C PRO A 227 -3.35 -10.54 -9.20
N VAL A 228 -4.05 -11.43 -8.49
CA VAL A 228 -5.51 -11.40 -8.39
C VAL A 228 -5.96 -10.18 -7.58
N ASP A 229 -5.32 -9.95 -6.43
CA ASP A 229 -5.59 -8.78 -5.58
C ASP A 229 -5.39 -7.47 -6.33
N HIS A 230 -4.41 -7.41 -7.23
CA HIS A 230 -4.19 -6.26 -8.09
C HIS A 230 -5.34 -6.00 -9.07
N VAL A 231 -5.87 -7.06 -9.68
CA VAL A 231 -7.05 -6.90 -10.55
C VAL A 231 -8.26 -6.48 -9.75
N TRP A 232 -8.45 -7.02 -8.54
CA TRP A 232 -9.52 -6.56 -7.67
C TRP A 232 -9.41 -5.08 -7.32
N ASP A 233 -8.21 -4.61 -7.02
CA ASP A 233 -7.96 -3.19 -6.79
C ASP A 233 -8.23 -2.35 -8.06
N GLN A 234 -7.83 -2.80 -9.25
CA GLN A 234 -8.14 -2.12 -10.52
C GLN A 234 -9.65 -2.00 -10.75
N LEU A 235 -10.40 -3.09 -10.56
CA LEU A 235 -11.85 -3.11 -10.74
C LEU A 235 -12.53 -2.19 -9.72
N LYS A 236 -12.18 -2.30 -8.42
CA LYS A 236 -12.75 -1.46 -7.35
C LYS A 236 -12.52 0.03 -7.58
N ARG A 237 -11.41 0.44 -8.20
CA ARG A 237 -11.13 1.85 -8.52
C ARG A 237 -11.98 2.40 -9.66
N GLN A 238 -12.49 1.55 -10.54
CA GLN A 238 -13.37 1.93 -11.65
C GLN A 238 -14.85 1.92 -11.25
N MET A 239 -15.17 1.27 -10.15
CA MET A 239 -16.54 1.16 -9.66
C MET A 239 -17.05 2.47 -9.09
N SER A 240 -18.34 2.71 -9.35
CA SER A 240 -19.10 3.81 -8.75
C SER A 240 -19.86 3.34 -7.51
N SER A 241 -20.64 4.24 -6.90
CA SER A 241 -21.60 3.83 -5.86
C SER A 241 -22.83 3.21 -6.52
N TYR A 242 -23.22 2.02 -6.08
CA TYR A 242 -24.42 1.32 -6.54
C TYR A 242 -25.44 1.24 -5.41
N HIS A 243 -26.72 1.14 -5.77
CA HIS A 243 -27.85 1.08 -4.81
C HIS A 243 -28.55 -0.28 -4.81
N SER A 244 -28.14 -1.20 -5.69
CA SER A 244 -28.69 -2.55 -5.82
C SER A 244 -27.56 -3.56 -5.97
N VAL A 245 -27.71 -4.72 -5.34
CA VAL A 245 -26.82 -5.86 -5.54
C VAL A 245 -26.81 -6.27 -7.01
N HIS A 246 -27.95 -6.19 -7.70
CA HIS A 246 -28.02 -6.57 -9.12
C HIS A 246 -27.17 -5.65 -10.01
N ASP A 247 -27.27 -4.33 -9.81
CA ASP A 247 -26.50 -3.36 -10.60
C ASP A 247 -25.00 -3.49 -10.30
N LEU A 248 -24.64 -3.78 -9.04
CA LEU A 248 -23.28 -4.07 -8.64
C LEU A 248 -22.74 -5.33 -9.34
N GLU A 249 -23.53 -6.40 -9.38
CA GLU A 249 -23.17 -7.65 -10.05
C GLU A 249 -22.95 -7.46 -11.54
N LEU A 250 -23.88 -6.77 -12.22
CA LEU A 250 -23.76 -6.44 -13.63
C LEU A 250 -22.51 -5.59 -13.90
N ALA A 251 -22.26 -4.56 -13.09
CA ALA A 251 -21.09 -3.72 -13.25
C ALA A 251 -19.78 -4.48 -13.06
N VAL A 252 -19.68 -5.37 -12.06
CA VAL A 252 -18.47 -6.18 -11.87
C VAL A 252 -18.28 -7.16 -13.03
N GLN A 253 -19.37 -7.77 -13.53
CA GLN A 253 -19.30 -8.66 -14.69
C GLN A 253 -18.89 -7.91 -15.97
N GLU A 254 -19.40 -6.71 -16.20
CA GLU A 254 -19.05 -5.87 -17.36
C GLU A 254 -17.59 -5.40 -17.29
N LEU A 255 -17.15 -4.87 -16.15
CA LEU A 255 -15.74 -4.49 -15.97
C LEU A 255 -14.81 -5.71 -16.10
N TRP A 256 -15.29 -6.89 -15.72
CA TRP A 256 -14.58 -8.14 -15.93
C TRP A 256 -14.46 -8.46 -17.41
N THR A 257 -15.55 -8.58 -18.16
CA THR A 257 -15.52 -8.94 -19.59
C THR A 257 -14.70 -7.97 -20.44
N HIS A 258 -14.64 -6.70 -20.04
CA HIS A 258 -13.84 -5.68 -20.72
C HIS A 258 -12.39 -5.57 -20.23
N LEU A 259 -11.97 -6.31 -19.19
CA LEU A 259 -10.59 -6.32 -18.73
C LEU A 259 -9.69 -6.97 -19.79
N PRO A 260 -8.71 -6.24 -20.37
CA PRO A 260 -7.83 -6.81 -21.38
C PRO A 260 -7.00 -7.98 -20.82
N GLN A 261 -6.94 -9.09 -21.56
CA GLN A 261 -6.13 -10.26 -21.18
C GLN A 261 -4.64 -9.88 -21.00
N ASP A 262 -4.15 -8.91 -21.78
CA ASP A 262 -2.78 -8.42 -21.64
C ASP A 262 -2.51 -7.73 -20.30
N ASN A 263 -3.52 -7.16 -19.63
CA ASN A 263 -3.36 -6.66 -18.27
C ASN A 263 -3.04 -7.82 -17.31
N ILE A 264 -3.74 -8.96 -17.47
CA ILE A 264 -3.52 -10.17 -16.65
C ILE A 264 -2.13 -10.74 -16.93
N ARG A 265 -1.75 -10.85 -18.21
CA ARG A 265 -0.41 -11.32 -18.60
C ARG A 265 0.69 -10.43 -18.03
N CYS A 266 0.55 -9.11 -18.10
CA CYS A 266 1.51 -8.17 -17.51
C CYS A 266 1.63 -8.33 -15.99
N LEU A 267 0.53 -8.58 -15.29
CA LEU A 267 0.55 -8.83 -13.84
C LEU A 267 1.28 -10.14 -13.51
N ILE A 268 1.04 -11.22 -14.25
CA ILE A 268 1.75 -12.49 -14.07
C ILE A 268 3.25 -12.33 -14.41
N LYS A 269 3.58 -11.65 -15.51
CA LYS A 269 4.96 -11.35 -15.92
C LYS A 269 5.72 -10.49 -14.90
N SER A 270 5.01 -9.73 -14.06
CA SER A 270 5.61 -8.94 -12.98
C SER A 270 5.97 -9.74 -11.72
N MET A 271 5.64 -11.04 -11.65
CA MET A 271 5.91 -11.88 -10.48
C MET A 271 7.39 -11.94 -10.06
N PRO A 272 8.37 -12.09 -10.98
CA PRO A 272 9.78 -12.03 -10.60
C PRO A 272 10.14 -10.71 -9.91
N ASP A 273 9.68 -9.57 -10.41
CA ASP A 273 9.94 -8.26 -9.81
C ASP A 273 9.30 -8.13 -8.41
N ARG A 274 8.10 -8.66 -8.21
CA ARG A 274 7.41 -8.70 -6.91
C ARG A 274 8.20 -9.52 -5.89
N VAL A 275 8.70 -10.68 -6.31
CA VAL A 275 9.55 -11.55 -5.49
C VAL A 275 10.85 -10.82 -5.10
N VAL A 276 11.54 -10.22 -6.06
CA VAL A 276 12.76 -9.43 -5.81
C VAL A 276 12.49 -8.28 -4.86
N ALA A 277 11.39 -7.54 -5.05
CA ALA A 277 11.01 -6.45 -4.17
C ALA A 277 10.76 -6.94 -2.73
N CYS A 278 10.08 -8.08 -2.55
CA CYS A 278 9.82 -8.65 -1.23
C CYS A 278 11.11 -9.12 -0.54
N ILE A 279 12.07 -9.67 -1.29
CA ILE A 279 13.40 -10.04 -0.77
C ILE A 279 14.15 -8.77 -0.33
N ALA A 280 14.16 -7.73 -1.17
CA ALA A 280 14.84 -6.47 -0.89
C ALA A 280 14.29 -5.75 0.35
N THR A 281 13.00 -5.91 0.65
CA THR A 281 12.37 -5.35 1.86
C THR A 281 12.48 -6.27 3.09
N GLY A 282 13.10 -7.44 2.97
CA GLY A 282 13.20 -8.43 4.03
C GLY A 282 11.83 -8.99 4.45
N GLY A 283 10.94 -9.24 3.49
CA GLY A 283 9.60 -9.76 3.71
C GLY A 283 8.57 -8.73 4.20
N ARG A 284 8.92 -7.43 4.20
CA ARG A 284 7.99 -6.34 4.49
C ARG A 284 7.10 -6.03 3.28
N PRO A 285 6.00 -5.28 3.45
CA PRO A 285 5.15 -4.91 2.33
C PRO A 285 5.91 -4.22 1.21
N THR A 286 5.58 -4.56 -0.02
CA THR A 286 6.15 -3.92 -1.21
C THR A 286 5.20 -2.83 -1.75
N ARG A 287 5.60 -2.19 -2.86
CA ARG A 287 4.79 -1.15 -3.53
C ARG A 287 3.67 -1.73 -4.40
N TYR A 288 3.75 -3.03 -4.68
CA TYR A 288 2.73 -3.76 -5.39
C TYR A 288 1.52 -3.84 -4.46
#